data_AF-A0A8J8DG84-F1
#
_entry.id   AF-A0A8J8DG84-F1
#
_cell.length_a   1.000
_cell.length_b   1.000
_cell.length_c   1.000
_cell.angle_alpha   90.00
_cell.angle_beta   90.00
_cell.angle_gamma   90.00
#
_symmetry.space_group_name_H-M   'P 1'
#
loop_
_entity.id
_entity.type
_entity.pdbx_description
1 polymer ?
#
loop_
_entity_poly.entity_id
_entity_poly.type
_entity_poly.pdbx_seq_one_letter_code
_entity_poly.pdbx_strand_id
1 'polypeptide(L)'
;MMMVIHPKDLKRIIKAAENSRGEICGFLFGHRDGERIEVKEVRFVPNRLSGDAFEMEPLEMVRAIDDAEKRGLEVVGIFHSHLKCPPRPSGRDLGGMRLWPVVWLIVTSKGEVRAWILKEGKVEAVEVEDEVDSVRGDIEELAKSVRRGMFNGGGTGKELEELRIEAHAQRELD
;
A
#
# COMPACT_ATOMS: atom_id res chain seq x y z
N MET A 1 11.52 1.66 -1.00
CA MET A 1 10.13 2.05 -0.69
C MET A 1 9.21 0.86 -0.77
N MET A 2 8.30 0.74 0.18
CA MET A 2 7.25 -0.27 0.24
C MET A 2 5.88 0.41 0.43
N MET A 3 4.87 -0.09 -0.28
CA MET A 3 3.47 0.31 -0.14
C MET A 3 2.66 -0.88 0.35
N VAL A 4 2.02 -0.72 1.51
CA VAL A 4 1.07 -1.70 2.06
C VAL A 4 -0.34 -1.27 1.68
N ILE A 5 -1.09 -2.17 1.06
CA ILE A 5 -2.49 -1.95 0.68
C ILE A 5 -3.36 -3.12 1.14
N HIS A 6 -4.57 -2.83 1.63
CA HIS A 6 -5.47 -3.89 2.04
C HIS A 6 -5.88 -4.76 0.82
N PRO A 7 -5.81 -6.10 0.88
CA PRO A 7 -6.08 -7.00 -0.27
C PRO A 7 -7.42 -6.75 -0.95
N LYS A 8 -8.45 -6.42 -0.17
CA LYS A 8 -9.80 -6.09 -0.65
C LYS A 8 -9.78 -4.87 -1.57
N ASP A 9 -9.01 -3.84 -1.25
CA ASP A 9 -8.95 -2.62 -2.05
C ASP A 9 -8.15 -2.82 -3.33
N LEU A 10 -7.03 -3.55 -3.25
CA LEU A 10 -6.28 -3.94 -4.44
C LEU A 10 -7.15 -4.76 -5.40
N LYS A 11 -7.92 -5.74 -4.89
CA LYS A 11 -8.89 -6.50 -5.68
C LYS A 11 -9.99 -5.63 -6.29
N ARG A 12 -10.46 -4.59 -5.59
CA ARG A 12 -11.45 -3.65 -6.12
C ARG A 12 -10.89 -2.86 -7.30
N ILE A 13 -9.64 -2.39 -7.20
CA ILE A 13 -8.96 -1.67 -8.29
C ILE A 13 -8.78 -2.59 -9.51
N ILE A 14 -8.23 -3.80 -9.31
CA ILE A 14 -8.02 -4.78 -10.38
C ILE A 14 -9.33 -5.10 -11.08
N LYS A 15 -10.38 -5.44 -10.32
CA LYS A 15 -11.68 -5.79 -10.90
C LYS A 15 -12.31 -4.62 -11.66
N ALA A 16 -12.13 -3.39 -11.18
CA ALA A 16 -12.59 -2.21 -11.91
C ALA A 16 -11.84 -2.04 -13.24
N ALA A 17 -10.54 -2.31 -13.28
CA ALA A 17 -9.72 -2.21 -14.50
C ALA A 17 -10.09 -3.28 -15.54
N GLU A 18 -10.32 -4.52 -15.10
CA GLU A 18 -10.75 -5.63 -15.96
C GLU A 18 -12.11 -5.37 -16.63
N ASN A 19 -13.01 -4.65 -15.97
CA ASN A 19 -14.38 -4.42 -16.43
C ASN A 19 -14.58 -3.05 -17.11
N SER A 20 -13.55 -2.22 -17.19
CA SER A 20 -13.66 -0.88 -17.76
C SER A 20 -13.35 -0.86 -19.27
N ARG A 21 -14.03 0.04 -19.99
CA ARG A 21 -13.75 0.33 -21.41
C ARG A 21 -12.73 1.45 -21.61
N GLY A 22 -12.50 2.24 -20.56
CA GLY A 22 -11.54 3.36 -20.51
C GLY A 22 -10.61 3.24 -19.31
N GLU A 23 -9.59 4.08 -19.21
CA GLU A 23 -8.77 4.09 -18.00
C GLU A 23 -9.60 4.50 -16.78
N ILE A 24 -9.49 3.73 -15.69
CA ILE A 24 -9.96 4.15 -14.37
C ILE A 24 -8.85 4.93 -13.67
N CYS A 25 -9.22 5.79 -12.72
CA CYS A 25 -8.25 6.49 -11.90
C CYS A 25 -8.80 6.77 -10.49
N GLY A 26 -7.90 7.09 -9.56
CA GLY A 26 -8.28 7.54 -8.23
C GLY A 26 -7.09 7.77 -7.31
N PHE A 27 -7.40 8.05 -6.05
CA PHE A 27 -6.41 8.29 -5.00
C PHE A 27 -6.28 7.09 -4.07
N LEU A 28 -5.06 6.95 -3.56
CA LEU A 28 -4.70 6.14 -2.41
C LEU A 28 -4.41 7.11 -1.26
N PHE A 29 -5.25 7.06 -0.23
CA PHE A 29 -5.13 7.90 0.96
C PHE A 29 -4.60 7.08 2.13
N GLY A 30 -3.78 7.68 2.97
CA GLY A 30 -3.14 6.95 4.06
C GLY A 30 -2.08 7.75 4.79
N HIS A 31 -1.06 7.04 5.26
CA HIS A 31 0.07 7.61 5.98
C HIS A 31 1.39 7.19 5.35
N ARG A 32 2.41 8.04 5.52
CA ARG A 32 3.77 7.74 5.11
C ARG A 32 4.69 7.86 6.33
N ASP A 33 5.49 6.82 6.54
CA ASP A 33 6.57 6.80 7.52
C ASP A 33 7.88 6.43 6.81
N GLY A 34 8.68 7.46 6.50
CA GLY A 34 9.92 7.32 5.73
C GLY A 34 9.69 6.68 4.36
N GLU A 35 10.18 5.45 4.20
CA GLU A 35 10.09 4.63 2.98
C GLU A 35 8.92 3.64 3.00
N ARG A 36 8.09 3.63 4.04
CA ARG A 36 6.87 2.82 4.16
C ARG A 36 5.64 3.69 3.94
N ILE A 37 4.77 3.23 3.06
CA ILE A 37 3.46 3.83 2.79
C ILE A 37 2.40 2.85 3.23
N GLU A 38 1.43 3.33 3.98
CA GLU A 38 0.29 2.54 4.42
C GLU A 38 -0.99 3.14 3.86
N VAL A 39 -1.63 2.42 2.92
CA VAL A 39 -2.89 2.85 2.31
C VAL A 39 -4.04 2.49 3.25
N LYS A 40 -4.76 3.51 3.72
CA LYS A 40 -5.94 3.38 4.59
C LYS A 40 -7.26 3.47 3.83
N GLU A 41 -7.25 4.11 2.66
CA GLU A 41 -8.44 4.24 1.83
C GLU A 41 -8.11 4.34 0.34
N VAL A 42 -8.97 3.74 -0.48
CA VAL A 42 -8.97 3.87 -1.94
C VAL A 42 -10.22 4.59 -2.39
N ARG A 43 -10.05 5.71 -3.10
CA ARG A 43 -11.15 6.51 -3.66
C ARG A 43 -11.02 6.61 -5.17
N PHE A 44 -11.98 6.01 -5.88
CA PHE A 44 -12.13 6.18 -7.32
C PHE A 44 -12.59 7.61 -7.62
N VAL A 45 -12.01 8.21 -8.66
CA VAL A 45 -12.38 9.53 -9.16
C VAL A 45 -12.78 9.37 -10.62
N PRO A 46 -13.91 9.96 -11.07
CA PRO A 46 -14.30 9.87 -12.48
C PRO A 46 -13.19 10.34 -13.41
N ASN A 47 -12.91 9.56 -14.45
CA ASN A 47 -12.05 9.97 -15.54
C ASN A 47 -12.88 10.76 -16.54
N ARG A 48 -12.48 12.01 -16.83
CA ARG A 48 -13.16 12.86 -17.82
C ARG A 48 -12.67 12.63 -19.24
N LEU A 49 -11.54 11.93 -19.42
CA LEU A 49 -11.02 11.54 -20.72
C LEU A 49 -11.57 10.17 -21.15
N SER A 50 -11.50 9.93 -22.45
CA SER A 50 -11.80 8.64 -23.06
C SER A 50 -10.56 8.04 -23.70
N GLY A 51 -10.46 6.70 -23.73
CA GLY A 51 -9.36 6.00 -24.38
C GLY A 51 -8.24 5.60 -23.42
N ASP A 52 -6.99 5.69 -23.90
CA ASP A 52 -5.73 5.33 -23.23
C ASP A 52 -5.10 6.52 -22.50
N ALA A 53 -5.93 7.25 -21.77
CA ALA A 53 -5.53 8.38 -20.96
C ALA A 53 -6.50 8.58 -19.80
N PHE A 54 -6.00 9.14 -18.72
CA PHE A 54 -6.84 9.64 -17.64
C PHE A 54 -6.57 11.11 -17.32
N GLU A 55 -7.64 11.78 -16.93
CA GLU A 55 -7.61 13.03 -16.19
C GLU A 55 -8.78 13.00 -15.21
N MET A 56 -8.48 13.15 -13.92
CA MET A 56 -9.51 13.13 -12.88
C MET A 56 -10.45 14.31 -13.05
N GLU A 57 -11.74 14.07 -12.81
CA GLU A 57 -12.72 15.15 -12.81
C GLU A 57 -12.41 16.17 -11.70
N PRO A 58 -12.13 17.45 -12.03
CA PRO A 58 -11.51 18.37 -11.07
C PRO A 58 -12.29 18.59 -9.77
N LEU A 59 -13.62 18.68 -9.86
CA LEU A 59 -14.46 18.88 -8.66
C LEU A 59 -14.46 17.66 -7.75
N GLU A 60 -14.50 16.46 -8.31
CA GLU A 60 -14.47 15.21 -7.54
C GLU A 60 -13.08 14.96 -6.96
N MET A 61 -12.02 15.35 -7.68
CA MET A 61 -10.64 15.33 -7.20
C MET A 61 -10.48 16.19 -5.94
N VAL A 62 -10.90 17.45 -5.98
CA VAL A 62 -10.80 18.37 -4.83
C VAL A 62 -11.63 17.85 -3.65
N ARG A 63 -12.88 17.41 -3.89
CA ARG A 63 -13.73 16.83 -2.85
C ARG A 63 -13.10 15.61 -2.18
N ALA A 64 -12.48 14.72 -2.97
CA ALA A 64 -11.83 13.54 -2.45
C ALA A 64 -10.66 13.90 -1.52
N ILE A 65 -9.84 14.89 -1.89
CA ILE A 65 -8.72 15.37 -1.08
C ILE A 65 -9.24 16.04 0.19
N ASP A 66 -10.17 17.00 0.09
CA ASP A 66 -10.75 17.70 1.25
C ASP A 66 -11.38 16.74 2.27
N ASP A 67 -12.08 15.70 1.80
CA ASP A 67 -12.71 14.69 2.65
C ASP A 67 -11.68 13.80 3.37
N ALA A 68 -10.54 13.52 2.73
CA ALA A 68 -9.45 12.73 3.30
C ALA A 68 -8.69 13.54 4.36
N GLU A 69 -8.37 14.80 4.07
CA GLU A 69 -7.67 15.70 4.98
C GLU A 69 -8.46 15.95 6.28
N LYS A 70 -9.79 16.10 6.19
CA LYS A 70 -10.67 16.22 7.38
C LYS A 70 -10.58 15.03 8.34
N ARG A 71 -10.10 13.87 7.86
CA ARG A 71 -9.91 12.65 8.64
C ARG A 71 -8.44 12.38 8.96
N GLY A 72 -7.56 13.34 8.67
CA GLY A 72 -6.12 13.24 8.90
C GLY A 72 -5.39 12.30 7.94
N LEU A 73 -5.95 12.03 6.76
CA LEU A 73 -5.31 11.22 5.73
C LEU A 73 -4.66 12.09 4.67
N GLU A 74 -3.52 11.63 4.16
CA GLU A 74 -2.76 12.30 3.10
C GLU A 74 -2.89 11.55 1.78
N VAL A 75 -2.68 12.24 0.65
CA VAL A 75 -2.49 11.58 -0.65
C VAL A 75 -1.14 10.87 -0.64
N VAL A 76 -1.14 9.56 -0.45
CA VAL A 76 0.08 8.73 -0.47
C VAL A 76 0.33 8.10 -1.84
N GLY A 77 -0.70 8.07 -2.69
CA GLY A 77 -0.55 7.65 -4.07
C GLY A 77 -1.73 7.98 -4.96
N ILE A 78 -1.50 7.80 -6.26
CA ILE A 78 -2.50 7.82 -7.32
C ILE A 78 -2.52 6.42 -7.92
N PHE A 79 -3.69 5.93 -8.31
CA PHE A 79 -3.79 4.74 -9.14
C PHE A 79 -4.49 5.05 -10.46
N HIS A 80 -4.09 4.35 -11.51
CA HIS A 80 -4.81 4.32 -12.78
C HIS A 80 -4.61 2.98 -13.49
N SER A 81 -5.43 2.72 -14.50
CA SER A 81 -5.31 1.51 -15.31
C SER A 81 -4.81 1.78 -16.72
N HIS A 82 -3.93 0.94 -17.24
CA HIS A 82 -3.65 0.86 -18.68
C HIS A 82 -4.51 -0.21 -19.37
N LEU A 83 -5.07 0.14 -20.52
CA LEU A 83 -5.92 -0.78 -21.29
C LEU A 83 -5.13 -1.83 -22.06
N LYS A 84 -4.06 -1.41 -22.74
CA LYS A 84 -3.30 -2.22 -23.71
C LYS A 84 -1.80 -2.27 -23.44
N CYS A 85 -1.32 -1.39 -22.57
CA CYS A 85 0.11 -1.24 -22.28
C CYS A 85 0.46 -1.93 -20.96
N PRO A 86 1.73 -2.36 -20.80
CA PRO A 86 2.23 -2.85 -19.52
C PRO A 86 2.04 -1.81 -18.39
N PRO A 87 2.05 -2.23 -17.12
CA PRO A 87 1.90 -1.33 -15.98
C PRO A 87 3.22 -0.59 -15.69
N ARG A 88 3.68 0.23 -16.65
CA ARG A 88 4.89 1.07 -16.55
C ARG A 88 4.53 2.51 -16.94
N PRO A 89 5.05 3.55 -16.24
CA PRO A 89 4.70 4.93 -16.54
C PRO A 89 5.02 5.30 -17.99
N SER A 90 4.03 5.85 -18.68
CA SER A 90 4.12 6.46 -20.01
C SER A 90 4.72 7.86 -19.93
N GLY A 91 5.03 8.47 -21.08
CA GLY A 91 5.50 9.87 -21.11
C GLY A 91 4.49 10.87 -20.51
N ARG A 92 3.18 10.60 -20.64
CA ARG A 92 2.11 11.40 -20.03
C ARG A 92 2.11 11.23 -18.50
N ASP A 93 2.25 9.99 -18.02
CA ASP A 93 2.32 9.69 -16.59
C ASP A 93 3.50 10.40 -15.94
N LEU A 94 4.67 10.44 -16.59
CA LEU A 94 5.83 11.19 -16.07
C LEU A 94 5.53 12.69 -15.88
N GLY A 95 4.67 13.26 -16.72
CA GLY A 95 4.17 14.63 -16.53
C GLY A 95 3.35 14.76 -15.26
N GLY A 96 2.40 13.85 -15.05
CA GLY A 96 1.59 13.77 -13.84
C GLY A 96 2.43 13.51 -12.57
N MET A 97 3.36 12.57 -12.61
CA MET A 97 4.25 12.23 -11.50
C MET A 97 5.16 13.39 -11.08
N ARG A 98 5.50 14.32 -12.00
CA ARG A 98 6.23 15.54 -11.64
C ARG A 98 5.36 16.54 -10.87
N LEU A 99 4.07 16.62 -11.20
CA LEU A 99 3.11 17.48 -10.50
C LEU A 99 2.66 16.86 -9.17
N TRP A 100 2.54 15.54 -9.15
CA TRP A 100 2.13 14.73 -8.00
C TRP A 100 3.21 13.71 -7.65
N PRO A 101 4.27 14.11 -6.90
CA PRO A 101 5.42 13.28 -6.57
C PRO A 101 5.12 12.27 -5.45
N VAL A 102 4.04 11.50 -5.65
CA VAL A 102 3.58 10.40 -4.79
C VAL A 102 3.79 9.07 -5.52
N VAL A 103 3.40 7.95 -4.90
CA VAL A 103 3.44 6.65 -5.59
C VAL A 103 2.32 6.56 -6.62
N TRP A 104 2.64 6.01 -7.79
CA TRP A 104 1.69 5.74 -8.87
C TRP A 104 1.52 4.22 -9.03
N LEU A 105 0.35 3.71 -8.65
CA LEU A 105 -0.04 2.31 -8.80
C LEU A 105 -0.73 2.12 -10.15
N ILE A 106 -0.07 1.41 -11.06
CA ILE A 106 -0.57 1.15 -12.40
C ILE A 106 -1.06 -0.29 -12.47
N VAL A 107 -2.32 -0.45 -12.86
CA VAL A 107 -2.93 -1.77 -13.08
C VAL A 107 -3.24 -1.98 -14.56
N THR A 108 -3.26 -3.22 -15.04
CA THR A 108 -3.72 -3.52 -16.41
C THR A 108 -5.09 -4.19 -16.42
N SER A 109 -5.74 -4.18 -17.58
CA SER A 109 -6.98 -4.93 -17.84
C SER A 109 -6.83 -6.45 -17.69
N LYS A 110 -5.60 -6.96 -17.52
CA LYS A 110 -5.28 -8.37 -17.27
C LYS A 110 -4.96 -8.65 -15.79
N GLY A 111 -5.13 -7.66 -14.92
CA GLY A 111 -4.86 -7.76 -13.48
C GLY A 111 -3.37 -7.68 -13.10
N GLU A 112 -2.49 -7.24 -13.99
CA GLU A 112 -1.09 -6.99 -13.64
C GLU A 112 -1.00 -5.68 -12.85
N VAL A 113 -0.22 -5.67 -11.78
CA VAL A 113 -0.07 -4.50 -10.88
C VAL A 113 1.41 -4.17 -10.72
N ARG A 114 1.76 -2.89 -10.84
CA ARG A 114 3.07 -2.36 -10.45
C ARG A 114 2.93 -0.95 -9.87
N ALA A 115 3.73 -0.63 -8.86
CA ALA A 115 3.82 0.70 -8.29
C ALA A 115 5.15 1.36 -8.63
N TRP A 116 5.12 2.67 -8.82
CA TRP A 116 6.26 3.47 -9.25
C TRP A 116 6.32 4.78 -8.48
N ILE A 117 7.52 5.31 -8.27
CA ILE A 117 7.70 6.67 -7.79
C ILE A 117 8.74 7.39 -8.65
N LEU A 118 8.54 8.70 -8.85
CA LEU A 118 9.52 9.57 -9.49
C LEU A 118 10.34 10.28 -8.39
N LYS A 119 11.58 9.83 -8.16
CA LYS A 119 12.53 10.45 -7.23
C LYS A 119 13.71 11.02 -8.02
N GLU A 120 14.04 12.28 -7.81
CA GLU A 120 15.20 12.93 -8.45
C GLU A 120 15.25 12.77 -9.99
N GLY A 121 14.07 12.77 -10.63
CA GLY A 121 13.94 12.58 -12.08
C GLY A 121 14.09 11.12 -12.56
N LYS A 122 14.26 10.16 -11.65
CA LYS A 122 14.33 8.72 -11.94
C LYS A 122 13.06 8.01 -11.51
N VAL A 123 12.59 7.12 -12.36
CA VAL A 123 11.45 6.25 -12.06
C VAL A 123 11.97 5.00 -11.35
N GLU A 124 11.51 4.81 -10.12
CA GLU A 124 11.87 3.67 -9.27
C GLU A 124 10.65 2.79 -9.02
N ALA A 125 10.85 1.48 -8.99
CA ALA A 125 9.79 0.55 -8.62
C ALA A 125 9.53 0.61 -7.11
N VAL A 126 8.27 0.49 -6.73
CA VAL A 126 7.83 0.41 -5.32
C VAL A 126 7.28 -0.99 -5.09
N GLU A 127 7.74 -1.65 -4.04
CA GLU A 127 7.22 -2.95 -3.64
C GLU A 127 5.79 -2.77 -3.10
N VAL A 128 4.87 -3.63 -3.55
CA VAL A 128 3.47 -3.61 -3.12
C VAL A 128 3.22 -4.86 -2.30
N GLU A 129 2.90 -4.68 -1.03
CA GLU A 129 2.55 -5.76 -0.11
C GLU A 129 1.08 -5.67 0.28
N ASP A 130 0.47 -6.85 0.39
CA ASP A 130 -0.84 -6.99 0.98
C ASP A 130 -0.71 -6.90 2.51
N GLU A 131 -1.63 -6.22 3.19
CA GLU A 131 -1.57 -5.99 4.65
C GLU A 131 -1.40 -7.29 5.48
N VAL A 132 -1.96 -8.40 5.01
CA VAL A 132 -1.81 -9.73 5.64
C VAL A 132 -0.35 -10.19 5.62
N ASP A 133 0.33 -9.98 4.50
CA ASP A 133 1.75 -10.34 4.35
C ASP A 133 2.64 -9.40 5.17
N SER A 134 2.30 -8.09 5.23
CA SER A 134 3.02 -7.14 6.08
C SER A 134 2.90 -7.49 7.57
N VAL A 135 1.70 -7.78 8.08
CA VAL A 135 1.51 -8.19 9.49
C VAL A 135 2.27 -9.48 9.79
N ARG A 136 2.26 -10.44 8.86
CA ARG A 136 3.02 -11.67 9.01
C ARG A 136 4.53 -11.39 9.05
N GLY A 137 5.03 -10.50 8.18
CA GLY A 137 6.41 -10.05 8.17
C GLY A 137 6.84 -9.44 9.51
N ASP A 138 6.01 -8.55 10.06
CA ASP A 138 6.24 -7.89 11.35
C ASP A 138 6.31 -8.92 12.50
N ILE A 139 5.40 -9.91 12.51
CA ILE A 139 5.42 -11.01 13.49
C ILE A 139 6.69 -11.85 13.37
N GLU A 140 7.10 -12.19 12.14
CA GLU A 140 8.31 -12.97 11.90
C GLU A 140 9.58 -12.21 12.32
N GLU A 141 9.64 -10.89 12.09
CA GLU A 141 10.74 -10.04 12.54
C GLU A 141 10.80 -9.92 14.06
N LEU A 142 9.66 -9.68 14.71
CA LEU A 142 9.56 -9.65 16.17
C LEU A 142 10.01 -10.99 16.77
N ALA A 143 9.57 -12.12 16.22
CA ALA A 143 9.99 -13.45 16.67
C ALA A 143 11.49 -13.69 16.50
N LYS A 144 12.12 -13.17 15.44
CA LYS A 144 13.59 -13.20 15.26
C LYS A 144 14.31 -12.31 16.27
N SER A 145 13.74 -11.16 16.63
CA SER A 145 14.30 -10.24 17.62
C SER A 145 14.23 -10.83 19.03
N VAL A 146 13.09 -11.40 19.42
CA VAL A 146 12.91 -12.12 20.70
C VAL A 146 13.89 -13.28 20.82
N ARG A 147 14.02 -14.13 19.79
CA ARG A 147 15.03 -15.22 19.80
C ARG A 147 16.45 -14.69 19.99
N ARG A 148 16.86 -13.66 19.24
CA ARG A 148 18.20 -13.06 19.39
C ARG A 148 18.42 -12.46 20.79
N GLY A 149 17.40 -11.81 21.36
CA GLY A 149 17.43 -11.29 22.72
C GLY A 149 17.57 -12.39 23.79
N MET A 150 16.84 -13.51 23.63
CA MET A 150 16.93 -14.67 24.52
C MET A 150 18.28 -15.39 24.48
N PHE A 151 18.99 -15.35 23.35
CA PHE A 151 20.33 -15.96 23.24
C PHE A 151 21.47 -15.02 23.65
N ASN A 152 21.27 -13.70 23.64
CA ASN A 152 22.30 -12.71 24.01
C ASN A 152 22.17 -12.19 25.46
N GLY A 153 20.99 -12.25 26.07
CA GLY A 153 20.84 -12.10 27.51
C GLY A 153 21.03 -13.47 28.15
N GLY A 154 22.08 -13.65 28.96
CA GLY A 154 22.41 -14.91 29.63
C GLY A 154 21.39 -15.40 30.67
N GLY A 155 20.10 -15.42 30.33
CA GLY A 155 19.03 -16.05 31.10
C GLY A 155 19.24 -17.56 31.06
N THR A 156 19.81 -18.08 32.14
CA THR A 156 19.95 -19.53 32.33
C THR A 156 18.57 -20.17 32.22
N GLY A 157 18.47 -21.37 31.61
CA GLY A 157 17.19 -22.05 31.32
C GLY A 157 16.22 -22.23 32.50
N LYS A 158 16.60 -21.85 33.73
CA LYS A 158 15.72 -21.75 34.90
C LYS A 158 14.64 -20.67 34.79
N GLU A 159 14.94 -19.48 34.24
CA GLU A 159 13.95 -18.40 34.16
C GLU A 159 12.81 -18.74 33.18
N LEU A 160 13.12 -19.50 32.13
CA LEU A 160 12.12 -20.01 31.18
C LEU A 160 11.29 -21.16 31.74
N GLU A 161 11.85 -21.95 32.66
CA GLU A 161 11.13 -23.00 33.38
C GLU A 161 10.14 -22.38 34.37
N GLU A 162 10.53 -21.33 35.10
CA GLU A 162 9.68 -20.60 36.04
C GLU A 162 8.50 -19.91 35.35
N LEU A 163 8.74 -19.22 34.22
CA LEU A 163 7.68 -18.61 33.42
C LEU A 163 6.70 -19.64 32.81
N ARG A 164 7.18 -20.85 32.49
CA ARG A 164 6.33 -21.95 32.03
C ARG A 164 5.45 -22.50 33.16
N ILE A 165 5.99 -22.60 34.37
CA ILE A 165 5.26 -23.06 35.55
C ILE A 165 4.15 -22.07 35.92
N GLU A 166 4.43 -20.77 35.91
CA GLU A 166 3.42 -19.71 36.16
C GLU A 166 2.31 -19.72 35.10
N ALA A 167 2.67 -19.80 33.81
CA ALA A 167 1.69 -19.83 32.73
C ALA A 167 0.77 -21.07 32.76
N HIS A 168 1.26 -22.20 33.29
CA HIS A 168 0.45 -23.41 33.49
C HIS A 168 -0.45 -23.30 34.73
N ALA A 169 0.01 -22.66 35.81
CA ALA A 169 -0.78 -22.45 37.02
C ALA A 169 -1.97 -21.51 36.77
N GLN A 170 -1.83 -20.49 35.91
CA GLN A 170 -2.93 -19.59 35.55
C GLN A 170 -4.05 -20.27 34.75
N ARG A 171 -3.76 -21.35 34.01
CA ARG A 171 -4.74 -22.07 33.17
C ARG A 171 -5.60 -23.07 33.94
N GLU A 172 -5.24 -23.43 35.16
CA GLU A 172 -6.00 -24.35 36.02
C GLU A 172 -6.97 -23.60 36.96
N LEU A 173 -7.01 -22.27 36.89
CA LEU A 173 -7.85 -21.40 37.72
C LEU A 173 -9.00 -20.71 36.95
N ASP A 174 -9.11 -20.92 35.64
CA ASP A 174 -10.22 -20.50 34.76
C ASP A 174 -11.05 -21.71 34.31
#